data_AF-E9GDS1-F1
#
_entry.id   AF-E9GDS1-F1
#
_cell.length_a   1.000
_cell.length_b   1.000
_cell.length_c   1.000
_cell.angle_alpha   90.00
_cell.angle_beta   90.00
_cell.angle_gamma   90.00
#
_symmetry.space_group_name_H-M   'P 1'
#
loop_
_entity.id
_entity.type
_entity.pdbx_description
1 polymer ?
#
loop_
_entity_poly.entity_id
_entity_poly.type
_entity_poly.pdbx_seq_one_letter_code
_entity_poly.pdbx_strand_id
1 'polypeptide(L)'
;MDTDIENNDHYDIRYALVDLETRVRPRVARLSRDIDATLINPDQKAGEHKFQKGLLEDITRILYKAGARACLSPHETFHLPSKKCLKFGANAKVNPCADKKDQVLYDGKNNEGTCDCVEDERHLVYYDGECYQQNFQGPCSPNFWLVMINGTISCEAIPANCVADGQHIYWSPNPETVPAECHHIGKRGPCSIDQVVSRDATGAVSCVVSKEPIKAVAAKIAKTAARNNTATRNARLNSGATTTIAPEPEAEVAPQKKKDTKKPVTPVELNPSSMWDQQSCSLGSYRKQTGKCPPY
;
A
#
# COMPACT_ATOMS: atom_id res chain seq x y z
N MET A 1 -5.06 -2.89 57.37
CA MET A 1 -4.77 -1.99 56.23
C MET A 1 -3.78 -2.73 55.36
N ASP A 2 -4.14 -3.93 54.88
CA ASP A 2 -3.15 -4.91 54.38
C ASP A 2 -3.59 -5.59 53.08
N THR A 3 -4.69 -5.13 52.46
CA THR A 3 -5.24 -5.70 51.23
C THR A 3 -4.92 -4.88 49.97
N ASP A 4 -4.26 -3.73 50.11
CA ASP A 4 -3.98 -2.82 48.99
C ASP A 4 -2.56 -2.94 48.42
N ILE A 5 -1.71 -3.78 49.02
CA ILE A 5 -0.33 -3.99 48.56
C ILE A 5 -0.26 -5.09 47.47
N GLU A 6 -1.07 -6.15 47.57
CA GLU A 6 -0.97 -7.29 46.63
C GLU A 6 -1.63 -7.03 45.26
N ASN A 7 -2.64 -6.15 45.18
CA ASN A 7 -3.36 -5.90 43.93
C ASN A 7 -2.66 -4.92 42.98
N ASN A 8 -1.79 -4.04 43.49
CA ASN A 8 -1.07 -3.07 42.67
C ASN A 8 0.15 -3.71 41.98
N ASP A 9 0.85 -4.59 42.69
CA ASP A 9 2.04 -5.28 42.18
C ASP A 9 1.70 -6.23 41.01
N HIS A 10 0.52 -6.85 41.02
CA HIS A 10 0.12 -7.77 39.94
C HIS A 10 -0.10 -7.06 38.59
N TYR A 11 -0.59 -5.81 38.58
CA TYR A 11 -0.73 -5.03 37.35
C TYR A 11 0.64 -4.55 36.84
N ASP A 12 1.50 -4.08 37.74
CA ASP A 12 2.85 -3.63 37.38
C ASP A 12 3.72 -4.77 36.85
N ILE A 13 3.61 -5.96 37.46
CA ILE A 13 4.29 -7.17 36.99
C ILE A 13 3.77 -7.59 35.61
N ARG A 14 2.45 -7.56 35.38
CA ARG A 14 1.89 -7.86 34.04
C ARG A 14 2.34 -6.86 33.00
N TYR A 15 2.36 -5.57 33.34
CA TYR A 15 2.79 -4.52 32.42
C TYR A 15 4.28 -4.65 32.09
N ALA A 16 5.11 -4.94 33.09
CA ALA A 16 6.54 -5.21 32.91
C ALA A 16 6.78 -6.47 32.06
N LEU A 17 5.98 -7.52 32.22
CA LEU A 17 6.06 -8.73 31.40
C LEU A 17 5.66 -8.48 29.94
N VAL A 18 4.61 -7.70 29.69
CA VAL A 18 4.20 -7.31 28.33
C VAL A 18 5.24 -6.38 27.69
N ASP A 19 5.81 -5.44 28.44
CA ASP A 19 6.88 -4.55 27.98
C ASP A 19 8.19 -5.33 27.71
N LEU A 20 8.45 -6.39 28.48
CA LEU A 20 9.56 -7.31 28.21
C LEU A 20 9.28 -8.14 26.96
N GLU A 21 8.07 -8.70 26.82
CA GLU A 21 7.67 -9.51 25.67
C GLU A 21 7.77 -8.69 24.37
N THR A 22 7.24 -7.46 24.37
CA THR A 22 7.29 -6.56 23.21
C THR A 22 8.71 -6.13 22.85
N ARG A 23 9.64 -6.05 23.81
CA ARG A 23 11.06 -5.75 23.54
C ARG A 23 11.88 -6.98 23.12
N VAL A 24 11.61 -8.14 23.69
CA VAL A 24 12.40 -9.37 23.48
C VAL A 24 11.94 -10.12 22.25
N ARG A 25 10.63 -10.23 22.02
CA ARG A 25 10.05 -11.01 20.90
C ARG A 25 10.56 -10.58 19.52
N PRO A 26 10.70 -9.28 19.18
CA PRO A 26 11.27 -8.88 17.90
C PRO A 26 12.75 -9.26 17.75
N ARG A 27 13.51 -9.31 18.85
CA ARG A 27 14.93 -9.71 18.85
C ARG A 27 15.08 -11.21 18.66
N VAL A 28 14.28 -12.00 19.39
CA VAL A 28 14.22 -13.46 19.22
C VAL A 28 13.76 -13.83 17.81
N ALA A 29 12.77 -13.13 17.25
CA ALA A 29 12.31 -13.35 15.88
C ALA A 29 13.32 -12.92 14.80
N ARG A 30 14.26 -12.01 15.12
CA ARG A 30 15.41 -11.71 14.24
C ARG A 30 16.46 -12.80 14.34
N LEU A 31 16.83 -13.19 15.56
CA LEU A 31 17.82 -14.24 15.79
C LEU A 31 17.37 -15.58 15.19
N SER A 32 16.09 -15.94 15.31
CA SER A 32 15.52 -17.12 14.65
C SER A 32 15.68 -17.05 13.14
N ARG A 33 15.38 -15.90 12.51
CA ARG A 33 15.57 -15.73 11.07
C ARG A 33 17.04 -15.77 10.66
N ASP A 34 17.93 -15.23 11.48
CA ASP A 34 19.37 -15.28 11.23
C ASP A 34 19.89 -16.72 11.35
N ILE A 35 19.42 -17.48 12.34
CA ILE A 35 19.70 -18.92 12.50
C ILE A 35 19.15 -19.70 11.30
N ASP A 36 17.89 -19.52 10.92
CA ASP A 36 17.27 -20.17 9.76
C ASP A 36 18.02 -19.84 8.47
N ALA A 37 18.47 -18.59 8.30
CA ALA A 37 19.28 -18.17 7.17
C ALA A 37 20.68 -18.81 7.15
N THR A 38 21.25 -19.13 8.31
CA THR A 38 22.54 -19.84 8.41
C THR A 38 22.43 -21.35 8.30
N LEU A 39 21.26 -21.93 8.63
CA LEU A 39 21.02 -23.38 8.57
C LEU A 39 20.71 -23.86 7.16
N ILE A 40 20.18 -23.00 6.29
CA ILE A 40 19.91 -23.34 4.88
C ILE A 40 21.19 -23.15 4.07
N ASN A 41 21.92 -24.24 3.82
CA ASN A 41 23.08 -24.21 2.93
C ASN A 41 22.63 -23.89 1.48
N PRO A 42 23.32 -23.02 0.72
CA PRO A 42 23.03 -22.78 -0.69
C PRO A 42 22.84 -24.05 -1.53
N ASP A 43 23.54 -25.15 -1.22
CA ASP A 43 23.36 -26.44 -1.89
C ASP A 43 22.00 -27.09 -1.61
N GLN A 44 21.49 -26.97 -0.36
CA GLN A 44 20.15 -27.43 0.00
C GLN A 44 19.09 -26.58 -0.71
N LYS A 45 19.27 -25.26 -0.75
CA LYS A 45 18.37 -24.35 -1.46
C LYS A 45 18.33 -24.64 -2.97
N ALA A 46 19.47 -24.96 -3.56
CA ALA A 46 19.55 -25.37 -4.97
C ALA A 46 18.86 -26.72 -5.22
N GLY A 47 19.05 -27.69 -4.31
CA GLY A 47 18.37 -28.99 -4.33
C GLY A 47 16.85 -28.86 -4.22
N GLU A 48 16.37 -28.07 -3.27
CA GLU A 48 14.94 -27.76 -3.08
C GLU A 48 14.33 -27.10 -4.30
N HIS A 49 15.01 -26.08 -4.87
CA HIS A 49 14.53 -25.42 -6.08
C HIS A 49 14.44 -26.38 -7.27
N LYS A 50 15.41 -27.28 -7.43
CA LYS A 50 15.39 -28.31 -8.48
C LYS A 50 14.24 -29.29 -8.27
N PHE A 51 14.00 -29.72 -7.03
CA PHE A 51 12.89 -30.60 -6.69
C PHE A 51 11.54 -29.92 -6.95
N GLN A 52 11.35 -28.69 -6.49
CA GLN A 52 10.13 -27.90 -6.71
C GLN A 52 9.85 -27.70 -8.20
N LYS A 53 10.88 -27.40 -8.99
CA LYS A 53 10.76 -27.26 -10.44
C LYS A 53 10.32 -28.57 -11.09
N GLY A 54 10.96 -29.69 -10.75
CA GLY A 54 10.58 -31.01 -11.28
C GLY A 54 9.15 -31.40 -10.91
N LEU A 55 8.77 -31.20 -9.65
CA LEU A 55 7.41 -31.45 -9.17
C LEU A 55 6.38 -30.60 -9.92
N LEU A 56 6.66 -29.32 -10.17
CA LEU A 56 5.79 -28.43 -10.93
C LEU A 56 5.61 -28.92 -12.37
N GLU A 57 6.69 -29.35 -13.03
CA GLU A 57 6.64 -29.91 -14.39
C GLU A 57 5.80 -31.20 -14.44
N ASP A 58 5.97 -32.10 -13.47
CA ASP A 58 5.24 -33.37 -13.40
C ASP A 58 3.74 -33.17 -13.14
N ILE A 59 3.38 -32.33 -12.15
CA ILE A 59 1.97 -31.98 -11.87
C ILE A 59 1.33 -31.35 -13.11
N THR A 60 2.02 -30.42 -13.76
CA THR A 60 1.51 -29.75 -14.98
C THR A 60 1.25 -30.74 -16.09
N ARG A 61 2.17 -31.68 -16.32
CA ARG A 61 2.01 -32.73 -17.33
C ARG A 61 0.83 -33.65 -17.03
N ILE A 62 0.61 -34.00 -15.75
CA ILE A 62 -0.55 -34.80 -15.33
C ILE A 62 -1.84 -34.04 -15.59
N LEU A 63 -1.93 -32.77 -15.17
CA LEU A 63 -3.11 -31.93 -15.37
C LEU A 63 -3.43 -31.71 -16.85
N TYR A 64 -2.40 -31.49 -17.67
CA TYR A 64 -2.55 -31.37 -19.11
C TYR A 64 -3.11 -32.66 -19.75
N LYS A 65 -2.55 -33.82 -19.40
CA LYS A 65 -3.04 -35.12 -19.89
C LYS A 65 -4.47 -35.42 -19.41
N ALA A 66 -4.84 -34.96 -18.23
CA ALA A 66 -6.18 -35.09 -17.69
C ALA A 66 -7.20 -34.09 -18.28
N GLY A 67 -6.76 -33.14 -19.12
CA GLY A 67 -7.61 -32.08 -19.66
C GLY A 67 -8.00 -31.00 -18.65
N ALA A 68 -7.41 -31.02 -17.45
CA ALA A 68 -7.64 -30.02 -16.41
C ALA A 68 -6.82 -28.73 -16.62
N ARG A 69 -5.93 -28.71 -17.62
CA ARG A 69 -5.06 -27.60 -18.00
C ARG A 69 -4.88 -27.58 -19.52
N ALA A 70 -4.94 -26.38 -20.11
CA ALA A 70 -4.83 -26.20 -21.56
C ALA A 70 -3.39 -26.22 -22.10
N CYS A 71 -2.38 -25.73 -21.37
CA CYS A 71 -0.98 -25.68 -21.83
C CYS A 71 -0.07 -26.68 -21.09
N LEU A 72 0.81 -27.33 -21.85
CA LEU A 72 1.76 -28.32 -21.33
C LEU A 72 2.84 -27.69 -20.44
N SER A 73 3.28 -26.46 -20.76
CA SER A 73 4.32 -25.77 -20.00
C SER A 73 3.75 -25.16 -18.72
N PRO A 74 4.44 -25.31 -17.56
CA PRO A 74 4.01 -24.69 -16.30
C PRO A 74 4.11 -23.15 -16.33
N HIS A 75 4.89 -22.61 -17.26
CA HIS A 75 5.16 -21.18 -17.38
C HIS A 75 4.35 -20.51 -18.49
N GLU A 76 3.35 -21.21 -19.04
CA GLU A 76 2.47 -20.70 -20.07
C GLU A 76 1.02 -20.83 -19.65
N THR A 77 0.18 -19.95 -20.17
CA THR A 77 -1.27 -19.97 -20.00
C THR A 77 -1.97 -19.84 -21.33
N PHE A 78 -3.15 -20.44 -21.43
CA PHE A 78 -3.90 -20.46 -22.68
C PHE A 78 -4.68 -19.16 -22.85
N HIS A 79 -4.21 -18.32 -23.76
CA HIS A 79 -4.86 -17.05 -24.03
C HIS A 79 -5.92 -17.24 -25.11
N LEU A 80 -7.19 -17.33 -24.68
CA LEU A 80 -8.35 -17.65 -25.50
C LEU A 80 -8.48 -16.78 -26.77
N PRO A 81 -8.36 -15.44 -26.72
CA PRO A 81 -8.45 -14.59 -27.91
C PRO A 81 -7.43 -14.95 -29.00
N SER A 82 -6.20 -15.31 -28.60
CA SER A 82 -5.13 -15.69 -29.54
C SER A 82 -5.10 -17.17 -29.89
N LYS A 83 -5.83 -18.01 -29.14
CA LYS A 83 -5.81 -19.49 -29.20
C LYS A 83 -4.40 -20.08 -29.08
N LYS A 84 -3.56 -19.49 -28.24
CA LYS A 84 -2.14 -19.89 -28.06
C LYS A 84 -1.78 -19.98 -26.59
N CYS A 85 -0.82 -20.85 -26.30
CA CYS A 85 -0.11 -20.88 -25.02
C CYS A 85 0.96 -19.80 -25.03
N LEU A 86 0.87 -18.88 -24.07
CA LEU A 86 1.75 -17.72 -23.95
C LEU A 86 2.32 -17.65 -22.55
N LYS A 87 3.56 -17.16 -22.42
CA LYS A 87 4.12 -16.85 -21.10
C LYS A 87 3.31 -15.73 -20.45
N PHE A 88 3.10 -15.84 -19.14
CA PHE A 88 2.33 -14.89 -18.35
C PHE A 88 3.20 -14.19 -17.31
N GLY A 89 2.66 -13.15 -16.69
CA GLY A 89 3.31 -12.30 -15.70
C GLY A 89 4.08 -11.11 -16.29
N ALA A 90 4.48 -10.18 -15.41
CA ALA A 90 5.15 -8.93 -15.78
C ALA A 90 6.48 -9.11 -16.54
N ASN A 91 7.13 -10.27 -16.40
CA ASN A 91 8.41 -10.58 -17.03
C ASN A 91 8.24 -11.32 -18.38
N ALA A 92 7.02 -11.50 -18.87
CA ALA A 92 6.78 -12.13 -20.16
C ALA A 92 7.32 -11.26 -21.30
N LYS A 93 8.10 -11.86 -22.21
CA LYS A 93 8.67 -11.15 -23.37
C LYS A 93 7.59 -10.57 -24.30
N VAL A 94 6.46 -11.26 -24.39
CA VAL A 94 5.30 -10.86 -25.21
C VAL A 94 4.10 -10.82 -24.28
N ASN A 95 3.52 -9.63 -24.12
CA ASN A 95 2.31 -9.43 -23.34
C ASN A 95 1.13 -9.19 -24.30
N PRO A 96 0.19 -10.14 -24.44
CA PRO A 96 -0.96 -9.97 -25.31
C PRO A 96 -1.98 -8.93 -24.80
N CYS A 97 -1.86 -8.50 -23.54
CA CYS A 97 -2.72 -7.50 -22.89
C CYS A 97 -2.14 -6.08 -22.96
N ALA A 98 -1.08 -5.88 -23.74
CA ALA A 98 -0.37 -4.60 -23.83
C ALA A 98 -1.10 -3.54 -24.67
N ASP A 99 -2.21 -3.90 -25.30
CA ASP A 99 -3.13 -2.96 -25.94
C ASP A 99 -3.77 -2.01 -24.93
N LYS A 100 -3.89 -2.46 -23.66
CA LYS A 100 -4.38 -1.65 -22.55
C LYS A 100 -3.25 -1.31 -21.59
N LYS A 101 -3.29 -0.08 -21.08
CA LYS A 101 -2.30 0.40 -20.11
C LYS A 101 -2.40 -0.41 -18.81
N ASP A 102 -1.24 -0.70 -18.24
CA ASP A 102 -1.12 -1.33 -16.93
C ASP A 102 -1.80 -2.71 -16.81
N GLN A 103 -1.96 -3.44 -17.92
CA GLN A 103 -2.46 -4.82 -17.95
C GLN A 103 -1.38 -5.82 -18.32
N VAL A 104 -1.39 -6.98 -17.67
CA VAL A 104 -0.54 -8.13 -18.00
C VAL A 104 -1.36 -9.41 -17.99
N LEU A 105 -0.90 -10.41 -18.74
CA LEU A 105 -1.51 -11.73 -18.75
C LEU A 105 -1.20 -12.45 -17.44
N TYR A 106 -2.23 -12.96 -16.76
CA TYR A 106 -2.12 -13.81 -15.57
C TYR A 106 -2.65 -15.21 -15.85
N ASP A 107 -2.17 -16.20 -15.10
CA ASP A 107 -2.66 -17.58 -15.17
C ASP A 107 -3.94 -17.73 -14.34
N GLY A 108 -5.06 -18.02 -15.01
CA GLY A 108 -6.38 -18.15 -14.39
C GLY A 108 -6.78 -19.59 -14.10
N LYS A 109 -8.10 -19.83 -13.99
CA LYS A 109 -8.67 -21.16 -13.70
C LYS A 109 -8.36 -22.10 -14.85
N ASN A 110 -8.00 -23.35 -14.54
CA ASN A 110 -7.71 -24.38 -15.54
C ASN A 110 -6.66 -23.97 -16.59
N ASN A 111 -5.74 -23.07 -16.20
CA ASN A 111 -4.73 -22.51 -17.08
C ASN A 111 -5.27 -21.68 -18.25
N GLU A 112 -6.40 -21.02 -18.03
CA GLU A 112 -6.95 -20.03 -18.94
C GLU A 112 -6.43 -18.63 -18.58
N GLY A 113 -5.73 -18.02 -19.52
CA GLY A 113 -5.06 -16.75 -19.33
C GLY A 113 -6.04 -15.59 -19.33
N THR A 114 -5.95 -14.73 -18.32
CA THR A 114 -6.79 -13.54 -18.19
C THR A 114 -5.92 -12.29 -18.11
N CYS A 115 -6.32 -11.22 -18.80
CA CYS A 115 -5.67 -9.92 -18.68
C CYS A 115 -6.17 -9.21 -17.43
N ASP A 116 -5.26 -8.84 -16.54
CA ASP A 116 -5.57 -8.14 -15.29
C ASP A 116 -4.52 -7.07 -15.01
N CYS A 117 -4.78 -6.21 -14.03
CA CYS A 117 -3.93 -5.10 -13.70
C CYS A 117 -2.58 -5.54 -13.13
N VAL A 118 -1.53 -4.78 -13.46
CA VAL A 118 -0.21 -4.94 -12.87
C VAL A 118 -0.29 -4.74 -11.35
N GLU A 119 0.21 -5.71 -10.60
CA GLU A 119 0.37 -5.63 -9.16
C GLU A 119 1.59 -4.79 -8.79
N ASP A 120 1.38 -3.50 -8.48
CA ASP A 120 2.40 -2.60 -7.98
C ASP A 120 1.89 -1.67 -6.87
N GLU A 121 2.72 -0.71 -6.44
CA GLU A 121 2.42 0.21 -5.34
C GLU A 121 1.26 1.19 -5.64
N ARG A 122 0.79 1.27 -6.90
CA ARG A 122 -0.36 2.10 -7.28
C ARG A 122 -1.69 1.43 -6.92
N HIS A 123 -1.70 0.16 -6.52
CA HIS A 123 -2.89 -0.59 -6.11
C HIS A 123 -4.02 -0.47 -7.15
N LEU A 124 -3.70 -0.76 -8.41
CA LEU A 124 -4.62 -0.67 -9.52
C LEU A 124 -5.79 -1.64 -9.37
N VAL A 125 -6.96 -1.26 -9.88
CA VAL A 125 -8.17 -2.07 -9.90
C VAL A 125 -8.70 -2.17 -11.31
N TYR A 126 -9.17 -3.37 -11.66
CA TYR A 126 -9.77 -3.65 -12.95
C TYR A 126 -11.24 -3.21 -12.95
N TYR A 127 -11.58 -2.22 -13.76
CA TYR A 127 -12.95 -1.72 -13.89
C TYR A 127 -13.24 -1.40 -15.36
N ASP A 128 -14.40 -1.84 -15.85
CA ASP A 128 -14.84 -1.62 -17.24
C ASP A 128 -13.79 -1.94 -18.32
N GLY A 129 -13.04 -3.02 -18.10
CA GLY A 129 -12.02 -3.47 -19.04
C GLY A 129 -10.68 -2.74 -18.94
N GLU A 130 -10.51 -1.75 -18.08
CA GLU A 130 -9.28 -0.98 -17.91
C GLU A 130 -8.77 -1.01 -16.45
N CYS A 131 -7.53 -0.57 -16.26
CA CYS A 131 -6.90 -0.51 -14.95
C CYS A 131 -6.84 0.92 -14.43
N TYR A 132 -7.42 1.15 -13.27
CA TYR A 132 -7.49 2.46 -12.65
C TYR A 132 -6.87 2.45 -11.27
N GLN A 133 -6.23 3.55 -10.90
CA GLN A 133 -5.73 3.75 -9.54
C GLN A 133 -6.91 4.00 -8.60
N GLN A 134 -6.94 3.30 -7.47
CA GLN A 134 -7.93 3.55 -6.43
C GLN A 134 -7.73 4.92 -5.76
N ASN A 135 -8.79 5.52 -5.23
CA ASN A 135 -8.83 6.88 -4.67
C ASN A 135 -8.32 7.96 -5.63
N PHE A 136 -8.37 7.66 -6.92
CA PHE A 136 -8.24 8.63 -8.00
C PHE A 136 -9.62 8.77 -8.67
N GLN A 137 -9.84 9.87 -9.40
CA GLN A 137 -11.12 10.06 -10.10
C GLN A 137 -11.42 8.89 -11.07
N GLY A 138 -10.45 8.54 -11.91
CA GLY A 138 -10.59 7.43 -12.85
C GLY A 138 -11.82 7.57 -13.75
N PRO A 139 -12.64 6.52 -13.90
CA PRO A 139 -13.85 6.54 -14.73
C PRO A 139 -15.04 7.21 -14.03
N CYS A 140 -14.88 7.67 -12.78
CA CYS A 140 -15.96 8.29 -12.01
C CYS A 140 -16.24 9.73 -12.46
N SER A 141 -17.47 10.19 -12.18
CA SER A 141 -17.88 11.57 -12.41
C SER A 141 -17.04 12.57 -11.59
N PRO A 142 -17.00 13.86 -11.97
CA PRO A 142 -16.31 14.88 -11.17
C PRO A 142 -16.79 14.89 -9.72
N ASN A 143 -15.85 15.04 -8.77
CA ASN A 143 -16.06 14.93 -7.32
C ASN A 143 -16.33 13.51 -6.78
N PHE A 144 -16.16 12.49 -7.62
CA PHE A 144 -16.17 11.09 -7.20
C PHE A 144 -14.80 10.46 -7.45
N TRP A 145 -14.45 9.47 -6.65
CA TRP A 145 -13.25 8.65 -6.82
C TRP A 145 -13.60 7.18 -6.90
N LEU A 146 -12.72 6.40 -7.50
CA LEU A 146 -12.88 4.96 -7.59
C LEU A 146 -12.39 4.29 -6.31
N VAL A 147 -13.26 3.57 -5.61
CA VAL A 147 -12.92 2.87 -4.36
C VAL A 147 -13.18 1.39 -4.53
N MET A 148 -12.29 0.55 -4.00
CA MET A 148 -12.53 -0.88 -3.82
C MET A 148 -12.62 -1.17 -2.32
N ILE A 149 -13.74 -1.73 -1.88
CA ILE A 149 -13.93 -2.17 -0.50
C ILE A 149 -14.32 -3.64 -0.52
N ASN A 150 -13.50 -4.50 0.10
CA ASN A 150 -13.72 -5.95 0.16
C ASN A 150 -13.97 -6.57 -1.23
N GLY A 151 -13.18 -6.15 -2.23
CA GLY A 151 -13.29 -6.61 -3.62
C GLY A 151 -14.45 -6.02 -4.43
N THR A 152 -15.30 -5.16 -3.85
CA THR A 152 -16.38 -4.47 -4.57
C THR A 152 -15.90 -3.10 -5.01
N ILE A 153 -16.02 -2.79 -6.30
CA ILE A 153 -15.62 -1.51 -6.89
C ILE A 153 -16.83 -0.59 -6.99
N SER A 154 -16.69 0.66 -6.55
CA SER A 154 -17.73 1.68 -6.69
C SER A 154 -17.13 3.08 -6.83
N CYS A 155 -17.94 4.00 -7.37
CA CYS A 155 -17.63 5.42 -7.37
C CYS A 155 -18.26 6.09 -6.14
N GLU A 156 -17.43 6.60 -5.25
CA GLU A 156 -17.87 7.27 -4.02
C GLU A 156 -17.57 8.77 -4.09
N ALA A 157 -18.40 9.58 -3.43
CA ALA A 157 -18.15 11.02 -3.34
C ALA A 157 -16.85 11.26 -2.55
N ILE A 158 -16.00 12.17 -3.04
CA ILE A 158 -14.76 12.53 -2.36
C ILE A 158 -15.13 13.26 -1.05
N PRO A 159 -14.73 12.75 0.12
CA PRO A 159 -15.06 13.38 1.40
C PRO A 159 -14.44 14.77 1.53
N ALA A 160 -15.09 15.64 2.31
CA ALA A 160 -14.56 16.97 2.60
C ALA A 160 -13.15 16.86 3.22
N ASN A 161 -12.23 17.72 2.77
CA ASN A 161 -10.81 17.71 3.16
C ASN A 161 -10.01 16.47 2.72
N CYS A 162 -10.51 15.71 1.75
CA CYS A 162 -9.75 14.65 1.12
C CYS A 162 -9.45 14.94 -0.35
N VAL A 163 -8.37 14.35 -0.87
CA VAL A 163 -7.88 14.60 -2.22
C VAL A 163 -7.90 13.28 -3.00
N ALA A 164 -8.40 13.32 -4.24
CA ALA A 164 -8.40 12.15 -5.11
C ALA A 164 -7.08 12.03 -5.89
N ASP A 165 -5.98 11.77 -5.19
CA ASP A 165 -4.63 11.61 -5.75
C ASP A 165 -4.13 10.15 -5.73
N GLY A 166 -4.98 9.23 -5.30
CA GLY A 166 -4.65 7.81 -5.15
C GLY A 166 -3.69 7.48 -4.00
N GLN A 167 -3.28 8.47 -3.21
CA GLN A 167 -2.46 8.28 -2.01
C GLN A 167 -3.23 8.58 -0.73
N HIS A 168 -4.32 9.35 -0.82
CA HIS A 168 -5.21 9.60 0.29
C HIS A 168 -6.36 8.59 0.34
N ILE A 169 -6.79 8.26 1.56
CA ILE A 169 -7.90 7.38 1.82
C ILE A 169 -8.75 7.92 2.96
N TYR A 170 -10.06 7.79 2.85
CA TYR A 170 -10.98 8.11 3.92
C TYR A 170 -11.31 6.86 4.73
N TRP A 171 -10.82 6.78 5.97
CA TRP A 171 -10.89 5.55 6.75
C TRP A 171 -10.82 5.81 8.26
N SER A 172 -11.33 4.87 9.06
CA SER A 172 -11.15 4.82 10.52
C SER A 172 -10.75 3.40 10.95
N PRO A 173 -9.79 3.25 11.88
CA PRO A 173 -9.43 1.96 12.46
C PRO A 173 -10.56 1.35 13.30
N ASN A 174 -11.43 2.19 13.86
CA ASN A 174 -12.61 1.76 14.59
C ASN A 174 -13.74 2.79 14.39
N PRO A 175 -14.65 2.56 13.42
CA PRO A 175 -15.71 3.53 13.09
C PRO A 175 -16.69 3.80 14.25
N GLU A 176 -16.74 2.93 15.27
CA GLU A 176 -17.61 3.11 16.43
C GLU A 176 -17.06 4.13 17.43
N THR A 177 -15.73 4.32 17.47
CA THR A 177 -15.06 5.15 18.49
C THR A 177 -14.27 6.30 17.89
N VAL A 178 -13.85 6.18 16.64
CA VAL A 178 -13.05 7.17 15.91
C VAL A 178 -13.75 7.47 14.60
N PRO A 179 -14.14 8.73 14.32
CA PRO A 179 -14.72 9.09 13.04
C PRO A 179 -13.71 8.85 11.91
N ALA A 180 -14.21 8.54 10.71
CA ALA A 180 -13.36 8.42 9.54
C ALA A 180 -12.77 9.78 9.15
N GLU A 181 -11.48 9.77 8.85
CA GLU A 181 -10.72 10.95 8.42
C GLU A 181 -9.89 10.63 7.18
N CYS A 182 -9.39 11.68 6.53
CA CYS A 182 -8.52 11.54 5.38
C CYS A 182 -7.08 11.25 5.83
N HIS A 183 -6.51 10.15 5.36
CA HIS A 183 -5.18 9.70 5.74
C HIS A 183 -4.33 9.41 4.50
N HIS A 184 -3.03 9.68 4.60
CA HIS A 184 -2.06 9.38 3.54
C HIS A 184 -1.51 7.96 3.71
N ILE A 185 -1.56 7.14 2.66
CA ILE A 185 -1.07 5.77 2.65
C ILE A 185 0.45 5.76 2.90
N GLY A 186 0.92 4.85 3.75
CA GLY A 186 2.32 4.78 4.17
C GLY A 186 2.72 5.81 5.22
N LYS A 187 1.78 6.63 5.73
CA LYS A 187 1.98 7.47 6.91
C LYS A 187 1.30 6.86 8.13
N ARG A 188 1.69 7.34 9.32
CA ARG A 188 1.16 6.85 10.60
C ARG A 188 -0.36 7.01 10.69
N GLY A 189 -0.91 8.18 10.38
CA GLY A 189 -2.34 8.45 10.53
C GLY A 189 -2.85 8.11 11.94
N PRO A 190 -3.97 7.39 12.08
CA PRO A 190 -4.53 7.00 13.37
C PRO A 190 -3.87 5.75 13.96
N CYS A 191 -2.80 5.22 13.35
CA CYS A 191 -2.12 4.00 13.79
C CYS A 191 -1.17 4.24 14.97
N SER A 192 -0.83 3.14 15.66
CA SER A 192 0.14 3.13 16.75
C SER A 192 1.55 3.51 16.28
N ILE A 193 2.46 3.71 17.23
CA ILE A 193 3.88 3.91 16.91
C ILE A 193 4.41 2.73 16.08
N ASP A 194 5.27 3.01 15.10
CA ASP A 194 5.82 2.05 14.12
C ASP A 194 4.80 1.39 13.17
N GLN A 195 3.56 1.86 13.17
CA GLN A 195 2.54 1.44 12.22
C GLN A 195 2.23 2.55 11.22
N VAL A 196 1.81 2.13 10.03
CA VAL A 196 1.36 3.01 8.95
C VAL A 196 0.04 2.51 8.38
N VAL A 197 -0.75 3.44 7.85
CA VAL A 197 -1.96 3.13 7.09
C VAL A 197 -1.54 2.43 5.81
N SER A 198 -2.08 1.23 5.59
CA SER A 198 -1.83 0.44 4.39
C SER A 198 -3.13 -0.12 3.86
N ARG A 199 -3.12 -0.43 2.56
CA ARG A 199 -4.18 -1.15 1.87
C ARG A 199 -3.65 -2.51 1.41
N ASP A 200 -4.51 -3.51 1.39
CA ASP A 200 -4.20 -4.80 0.79
C ASP A 200 -4.79 -4.94 -0.63
N ALA A 201 -4.53 -6.07 -1.29
CA ALA A 201 -5.01 -6.33 -2.64
C ALA A 201 -6.54 -6.37 -2.77
N THR A 202 -7.29 -6.52 -1.66
CA THR A 202 -8.77 -6.54 -1.66
C THR A 202 -9.38 -5.15 -1.43
N GLY A 203 -8.55 -4.14 -1.24
CA GLY A 203 -8.97 -2.80 -0.85
C GLY A 203 -9.16 -2.63 0.66
N ALA A 204 -8.93 -3.67 1.47
CA ALA A 204 -9.07 -3.56 2.91
C ALA A 204 -7.95 -2.70 3.50
N VAL A 205 -8.33 -1.81 4.40
CA VAL A 205 -7.45 -0.79 4.97
C VAL A 205 -7.16 -1.16 6.41
N SER A 206 -5.89 -1.14 6.77
CA SER A 206 -5.46 -1.51 8.11
C SER A 206 -4.15 -0.83 8.50
N CYS A 207 -3.87 -0.83 9.81
CA CYS A 207 -2.58 -0.44 10.34
C CYS A 207 -1.60 -1.62 10.24
N VAL A 208 -0.50 -1.43 9.51
CA VAL A 208 0.55 -2.44 9.36
C VAL A 208 1.87 -1.91 9.90
N VAL A 209 2.74 -2.80 10.38
CA VAL A 209 4.09 -2.43 10.81
C VAL A 209 4.88 -1.90 9.62
N SER A 210 5.50 -0.72 9.76
CA SER A 210 6.27 -0.10 8.67
C SER A 210 7.39 -1.03 8.21
N LYS A 211 7.43 -1.35 6.91
CA LYS A 211 8.46 -2.22 6.32
C LYS A 211 9.83 -1.52 6.18
N GLU A 212 9.92 -0.21 6.44
CA GLU A 212 11.20 0.48 6.43
C GLU A 212 12.12 -0.05 7.55
N PRO A 213 13.34 -0.51 7.23
CA PRO A 213 14.29 -0.83 8.28
C PRO A 213 14.61 0.46 9.03
N ILE A 214 14.52 0.39 10.37
CA ILE A 214 14.89 1.43 11.36
C ILE A 214 16.25 2.12 11.04
N LYS A 215 17.11 1.46 10.24
CA LYS A 215 18.36 2.03 9.71
C LYS A 215 18.16 3.34 8.92
N ALA A 216 17.05 3.52 8.18
CA ALA A 216 16.80 4.74 7.41
C ALA A 216 16.38 5.93 8.29
N VAL A 217 15.61 5.67 9.35
CA VAL A 217 15.19 6.68 10.34
C VAL A 217 16.38 7.07 11.23
N ALA A 218 17.19 6.10 11.67
CA ALA A 218 18.44 6.36 12.39
C ALA A 218 19.45 7.15 11.54
N ALA A 219 19.53 6.90 10.22
CA ALA A 219 20.37 7.67 9.32
C ALA A 219 19.87 9.11 9.08
N LYS A 220 18.55 9.33 9.07
CA LYS A 220 17.96 10.69 9.02
C LYS A 220 18.17 11.46 10.33
N ILE A 221 18.03 10.79 11.49
CA ILE A 221 18.31 11.38 12.80
C ILE A 221 19.82 11.69 12.94
N ALA A 222 20.69 10.78 12.50
CA ALA A 222 22.15 10.99 12.50
C ALA A 222 22.59 12.13 11.55
N LYS A 223 21.96 12.28 10.38
CA LYS A 223 22.22 13.43 9.48
C LYS A 223 21.77 14.77 10.08
N THR A 224 20.69 14.78 10.87
CA THR A 224 20.19 15.99 11.52
C THR A 224 21.07 16.36 12.73
N ALA A 225 21.53 15.38 13.50
CA ALA A 225 22.51 15.57 14.57
C ALA A 225 23.89 16.02 14.04
N ALA A 226 24.32 15.51 12.88
CA ALA A 226 25.58 15.93 12.24
C ALA A 226 25.54 17.38 11.73
N ARG A 227 24.39 17.88 11.24
CA ARG A 227 24.22 19.29 10.86
C ARG A 227 24.30 20.23 12.05
N ASN A 228 23.71 19.88 13.19
CA ASN A 228 23.77 20.70 14.40
C ASN A 228 25.16 20.76 15.03
N ASN A 229 25.96 19.68 14.94
CA ASN A 229 27.35 19.66 15.39
C ASN A 229 28.30 20.45 14.48
N THR A 230 27.94 20.66 13.21
CA THR A 230 28.76 21.47 12.29
C THR A 230 28.55 22.97 12.52
N ALA A 231 27.33 23.38 12.90
CA ALA A 231 27.02 24.75 13.29
C ALA A 231 27.73 25.17 14.60
N THR A 232 27.87 24.27 15.58
CA THR A 232 28.61 24.54 16.83
C THR A 232 30.13 24.50 16.66
N ARG A 233 30.67 23.77 15.66
CA ARG A 233 32.11 23.79 15.36
C ARG A 233 32.56 25.06 14.64
N ASN A 234 31.73 25.61 13.75
CA ASN A 234 32.03 26.87 13.05
C ASN A 234 31.88 28.11 13.96
N ALA A 235 31.12 28.03 15.05
CA ALA A 235 31.05 29.10 16.05
C ALA A 235 32.29 29.14 16.98
N ARG A 236 33.08 28.06 17.06
CA ARG A 236 34.25 27.96 17.96
C ARG A 236 35.60 28.26 17.31
N LEU A 237 35.63 28.49 16.00
CA LEU A 237 36.84 28.83 15.23
C LEU A 237 36.94 30.32 14.86
N ASN A 238 35.96 31.15 15.24
CA ASN A 238 35.96 32.60 14.96
C ASN A 238 35.94 33.48 16.23
N SER A 239 36.36 32.96 17.38
CA SER A 239 36.61 33.79 18.57
C SER A 239 38.08 34.23 18.60
N GLY A 240 38.39 35.28 17.84
CA GLY A 240 39.74 35.82 17.77
C GLY A 240 39.88 37.09 16.94
N ALA A 241 39.08 38.12 17.22
CA ALA A 241 39.44 39.51 16.89
C ALA A 241 38.52 40.48 17.67
N THR A 242 39.10 41.14 18.66
CA THR A 242 38.52 42.28 19.38
C THR A 242 38.75 43.54 18.54
N THR A 243 37.71 44.30 18.19
CA THR A 243 37.80 45.76 18.12
C THR A 243 36.45 46.41 18.38
N THR A 244 36.46 47.27 19.38
CA THR A 244 35.41 48.17 19.88
C THR A 244 35.10 49.28 18.87
N ILE A 245 33.84 49.75 18.79
CA ILE A 245 33.40 51.17 18.87
C ILE A 245 31.88 51.26 18.55
N ALA A 246 31.10 51.60 19.60
CA ALA A 246 30.04 52.63 19.76
C ALA A 246 28.86 52.81 18.74
N PRO A 247 27.72 53.42 19.18
CA PRO A 247 26.35 53.04 18.77
C PRO A 247 25.60 54.03 17.87
N GLU A 248 24.52 53.51 17.23
CA GLU A 248 23.22 54.10 16.78
C GLU A 248 23.20 55.41 15.95
N PRO A 249 22.11 55.78 15.22
CA PRO A 249 20.70 55.38 15.39
C PRO A 249 19.88 55.10 14.10
N GLU A 250 18.64 54.63 14.35
CA GLU A 250 17.37 54.96 13.68
C GLU A 250 17.21 54.93 12.15
N ALA A 251 16.30 54.07 11.68
CA ALA A 251 15.16 54.36 10.79
C ALA A 251 14.54 53.03 10.35
N GLU A 252 13.27 52.86 9.99
CA GLU A 252 12.00 53.55 10.20
C GLU A 252 10.98 52.54 9.62
N VAL A 253 9.89 52.30 10.33
CA VAL A 253 8.83 51.35 9.98
C VAL A 253 7.82 52.05 9.08
N ALA A 254 7.47 51.48 7.92
CA ALA A 254 6.19 51.77 7.26
C ALA A 254 5.80 50.73 6.18
N PRO A 255 4.50 50.56 5.85
CA PRO A 255 3.90 49.25 5.69
C PRO A 255 3.30 48.93 4.31
N GLN A 256 2.89 47.65 4.19
CA GLN A 256 1.94 47.10 3.22
C GLN A 256 0.63 47.88 3.13
N LYS A 257 0.01 47.93 1.94
CA LYS A 257 -1.35 47.36 1.64
C LYS A 257 -1.94 47.84 0.32
N LYS A 258 -2.92 47.02 -0.14
CA LYS A 258 -3.99 47.20 -1.14
C LYS A 258 -3.65 46.54 -2.49
N LYS A 259 -4.55 45.76 -3.11
CA LYS A 259 -5.99 46.01 -3.25
C LYS A 259 -6.75 44.73 -3.63
N ASP A 260 -7.91 44.55 -3.01
CA ASP A 260 -9.00 43.68 -3.45
C ASP A 260 -9.47 44.02 -4.86
N THR A 261 -9.96 43.03 -5.63
CA THR A 261 -11.22 43.20 -6.36
C THR A 261 -11.93 41.86 -6.56
N LYS A 262 -13.19 41.84 -6.16
CA LYS A 262 -14.19 40.76 -6.23
C LYS A 262 -15.22 41.20 -7.27
N LYS A 263 -15.69 40.32 -8.17
CA LYS A 263 -17.13 40.06 -8.40
C LYS A 263 -17.42 39.04 -9.53
N PRO A 264 -18.64 38.44 -9.51
CA PRO A 264 -19.00 37.13 -10.07
C PRO A 264 -19.90 37.23 -11.31
N VAL A 265 -20.22 36.11 -11.97
CA VAL A 265 -21.55 35.80 -12.57
C VAL A 265 -21.74 34.25 -12.67
N THR A 266 -23.01 33.87 -12.59
CA THR A 266 -23.76 32.62 -12.33
C THR A 266 -24.07 31.76 -13.60
N PRO A 267 -24.88 30.66 -13.52
CA PRO A 267 -24.60 29.37 -14.17
C PRO A 267 -25.43 29.08 -15.45
N VAL A 268 -25.09 27.98 -16.13
CA VAL A 268 -25.96 27.33 -17.12
C VAL A 268 -26.16 25.85 -16.74
N GLU A 269 -27.43 25.51 -16.65
CA GLU A 269 -28.08 24.23 -16.41
C GLU A 269 -28.12 23.39 -17.70
N LEU A 270 -27.82 22.09 -17.63
CA LEU A 270 -28.23 21.09 -18.63
C LEU A 270 -28.28 19.69 -17.99
N ASN A 271 -29.48 19.13 -17.94
CA ASN A 271 -29.77 17.71 -17.73
C ASN A 271 -29.40 16.92 -19.01
N PRO A 272 -29.05 15.61 -18.96
CA PRO A 272 -30.13 14.61 -19.13
C PRO A 272 -29.90 13.19 -18.51
N SER A 273 -31.04 12.54 -18.20
CA SER A 273 -31.42 11.17 -18.57
C SER A 273 -30.60 9.93 -18.13
N SER A 274 -31.15 9.21 -17.15
CA SER A 274 -31.66 7.81 -17.22
C SER A 274 -31.01 6.83 -18.21
N MET A 275 -30.32 5.83 -17.65
CA MET A 275 -30.07 4.42 -18.03
C MET A 275 -28.73 4.06 -17.35
N TRP A 276 -28.60 3.07 -16.45
CA TRP A 276 -28.65 1.63 -16.72
C TRP A 276 -28.76 0.85 -15.39
N ASP A 277 -29.73 -0.07 -15.32
CA ASP A 277 -29.65 -1.27 -14.49
C ASP A 277 -28.87 -2.33 -15.27
N GLN A 278 -27.60 -2.56 -14.94
CA GLN A 278 -26.91 -3.81 -15.28
C GLN A 278 -25.98 -4.20 -14.13
N GLN A 279 -26.38 -5.25 -13.41
CA GLN A 279 -25.56 -5.93 -12.41
C GLN A 279 -24.40 -6.64 -13.13
N SER A 280 -23.19 -6.11 -12.98
CA SER A 280 -21.96 -6.77 -13.39
C SER A 280 -21.44 -7.65 -12.25
N CYS A 281 -21.59 -8.96 -12.39
CA CYS A 281 -20.87 -9.93 -11.58
C CYS A 281 -19.41 -10.03 -12.06
N SER A 282 -18.54 -9.15 -11.57
CA SER A 282 -17.08 -9.31 -11.69
C SER A 282 -16.51 -9.67 -10.32
N LEU A 283 -16.58 -10.96 -9.98
CA LEU A 283 -15.93 -11.50 -8.78
C LEU A 283 -14.47 -11.82 -9.09
N GLY A 284 -13.60 -10.99 -8.52
CA GLY A 284 -12.16 -11.16 -8.54
C GLY A 284 -11.67 -12.38 -7.76
N SER A 285 -10.42 -12.71 -8.08
CA SER A 285 -9.39 -13.33 -7.24
C SER A 285 -9.81 -14.39 -6.21
N TYR A 286 -9.34 -15.60 -6.47
CA TYR A 286 -9.48 -16.81 -5.67
C TYR A 286 -9.39 -16.61 -4.15
N ARG A 287 -10.56 -16.68 -3.48
CA ARG A 287 -10.66 -17.26 -2.14
C ARG A 287 -12.06 -17.82 -1.91
N LYS A 288 -12.12 -19.15 -1.78
CA LYS A 288 -13.21 -20.01 -1.27
C LYS A 288 -14.61 -19.36 -1.20
N GLN A 289 -15.47 -19.62 -2.18
CA GLN A 289 -16.92 -19.68 -1.94
C GLN A 289 -17.55 -20.85 -2.72
N THR A 290 -18.07 -21.81 -1.97
CA THR A 290 -19.05 -22.78 -2.42
C THR A 290 -20.40 -22.06 -2.55
N GLY A 291 -20.86 -21.82 -3.77
CA GLY A 291 -22.17 -21.23 -4.02
C GLY A 291 -22.46 -21.17 -5.51
N LYS A 292 -23.45 -21.93 -5.97
CA LYS A 292 -23.88 -22.01 -7.37
C LYS A 292 -24.50 -20.68 -7.80
N CYS A 293 -24.12 -20.17 -8.99
CA CYS A 293 -24.96 -19.21 -9.71
C CYS A 293 -26.03 -19.98 -10.52
N PRO A 294 -27.29 -19.50 -10.61
CA PRO A 294 -28.35 -20.18 -11.35
C PRO A 294 -28.22 -19.97 -12.88
N PRO A 295 -28.83 -20.83 -13.70
CA PRO A 295 -28.70 -20.76 -15.16
C PRO A 295 -29.68 -19.74 -15.76
N TYR A 296 -29.16 -18.89 -16.65
CA TYR A 296 -29.86 -18.41 -17.85
C TYR A 296 -28.84 -18.30 -18.98
#